data_AF-A0A8T6WDD6-F1
#
_entry.id   AF-A0A8T6WDD6-F1
#
_cell.length_a   1.000
_cell.length_b   1.000
_cell.length_c   1.000
_cell.angle_alpha   90.00
_cell.angle_beta   90.00
_cell.angle_gamma   90.00
#
_symmetry.space_group_name_H-M   'P 1'
#
loop_
_entity.id
_entity.type
_entity.pdbx_description
1 polymer ?
#
loop_
_entity_poly.entity_id
_entity_poly.type
_entity_poly.pdbx_seq_one_letter_code
_entity_poly.pdbx_strand_id
1 'polypeptide(L)'
;MPLFEYECIKCRSNVDSSLKQIEKNISKKAVSDLVKKYDNINHIGVFNLEEEKVVAEHGKRDREATDLDFYLNEGTLLVFLNLPMNYRFSELIYEEGDEKKVKCPFCDAKKVEKVVSSFAFTSDLSTDMPKPDLSNLPPSVRKNTFLGDYIEEKDRPKKNR
;
A
#
# COMPACT_ATOMS: atom_id res chain seq x y z
N MET A 1 -4.07 20.20 -6.58
CA MET A 1 -3.77 19.27 -7.69
C MET A 1 -3.76 17.87 -7.12
N PRO A 2 -4.57 16.94 -7.64
CA PRO A 2 -4.62 15.60 -7.08
C PRO A 2 -3.39 14.79 -7.52
N LEU A 3 -2.57 14.41 -6.55
CA LEU A 3 -1.55 13.38 -6.71
C LEU A 3 -2.25 12.04 -6.43
N PHE A 4 -2.14 11.11 -7.36
CA PHE A 4 -2.69 9.76 -7.18
C PHE A 4 -1.59 8.72 -7.19
N GLU A 5 -1.79 7.65 -6.45
CA GLU A 5 -0.92 6.47 -6.47
C GLU A 5 -1.48 5.43 -7.44
N TYR A 6 -0.57 4.78 -8.15
CA TYR A 6 -0.88 3.74 -9.12
C TYR A 6 0.02 2.52 -8.90
N GLU A 7 -0.51 1.35 -9.24
CA GLU A 7 0.19 0.08 -9.28
C GLU A 7 0.23 -0.48 -10.70
N CYS A 8 1.40 -0.90 -11.17
CA CYS A 8 1.49 -1.68 -12.39
C CYS A 8 1.13 -3.15 -12.14
N ILE A 9 0.01 -3.60 -12.73
CA ILE A 9 -0.49 -4.97 -12.60
C ILE A 9 0.56 -5.98 -13.05
N LYS A 10 1.26 -5.72 -14.17
CA LYS A 10 2.25 -6.65 -14.72
C LYS A 10 3.45 -6.79 -13.79
N CYS A 11 4.07 -5.69 -13.38
CA CYS A 11 5.25 -5.72 -12.50
C CYS A 11 4.92 -6.33 -11.14
N ARG A 12 3.76 -5.98 -10.56
CA ARG A 12 3.25 -6.60 -9.34
C ARG A 12 3.04 -8.11 -9.52
N SER A 13 2.43 -8.54 -10.62
CA SER A 13 2.19 -9.96 -10.88
C SER A 13 3.47 -10.79 -10.99
N ASN A 14 4.57 -10.19 -11.46
CA ASN A 14 5.88 -10.84 -11.52
C ASN A 14 6.44 -11.07 -10.11
N VAL A 15 6.30 -10.08 -9.21
CA VAL A 15 6.65 -10.21 -7.80
C VAL A 15 5.79 -11.27 -7.11
N ASP A 16 4.46 -11.18 -7.22
CA ASP A 16 3.52 -12.14 -6.61
C ASP A 16 3.76 -13.57 -7.12
N SER A 17 4.06 -13.73 -8.41
CA SER A 17 4.39 -15.04 -8.99
C SER A 17 5.72 -15.58 -8.47
N SER A 18 6.71 -14.72 -8.27
CA SER A 18 8.01 -15.10 -7.70
C SER A 18 7.85 -15.57 -6.25
N LEU A 19 7.11 -14.84 -5.44
CA LEU A 19 6.81 -15.21 -4.05
C LEU A 19 6.12 -16.58 -3.97
N LYS A 20 5.08 -16.80 -4.78
CA LYS A 20 4.37 -18.11 -4.84
C LYS A 20 5.27 -19.26 -5.29
N GLN A 21 6.27 -19.01 -6.12
CA GLN A 21 7.22 -20.04 -6.53
C GLN A 21 8.26 -20.33 -5.45
N ILE A 22 8.76 -19.27 -4.79
CA ILE A 22 9.68 -19.40 -3.66
C ILE A 22 9.03 -20.19 -2.53
N GLU A 23 7.78 -19.87 -2.16
CA GLU A 23 7.03 -20.58 -1.13
C GLU A 23 6.93 -22.10 -1.41
N LYS A 24 6.82 -22.51 -2.68
CA LYS A 24 6.69 -23.92 -3.07
C LYS A 24 8.02 -24.65 -3.19
N ASN A 25 9.08 -23.99 -3.66
CA ASN A 25 10.36 -24.62 -3.92
C ASN A 25 11.51 -23.61 -3.79
N ILE A 26 12.17 -23.65 -2.64
CA ILE A 26 13.32 -22.78 -2.36
C ILE A 26 14.59 -23.50 -2.80
N SER A 27 15.15 -23.06 -3.93
CA SER A 27 16.47 -23.51 -4.39
C SER A 27 17.20 -22.39 -5.13
N LYS A 28 18.54 -22.43 -5.12
CA LYS A 28 19.36 -21.47 -5.89
C LYS A 28 19.01 -21.46 -7.38
N LYS A 29 18.68 -22.62 -7.94
CA LYS A 29 18.26 -22.74 -9.35
C LYS A 29 16.92 -22.05 -9.59
N ALA A 30 15.91 -22.32 -8.76
CA ALA A 30 14.61 -21.67 -8.87
C ALA A 30 14.71 -20.14 -8.78
N VAL A 31 15.49 -19.63 -7.83
CA VAL A 31 15.74 -18.19 -7.68
C VAL A 31 16.49 -17.61 -8.88
N SER A 32 17.47 -18.33 -9.44
CA SER A 32 18.16 -17.90 -10.66
C SER A 32 17.22 -17.81 -11.87
N ASP A 33 16.35 -18.80 -12.04
CA ASP A 33 15.38 -18.84 -13.14
C ASP A 33 14.36 -17.69 -13.01
N LEU A 34 13.94 -17.35 -11.78
CA LEU A 34 13.05 -16.21 -11.51
C LEU A 34 13.68 -14.86 -11.90
N VAL A 35 14.91 -14.58 -11.46
CA VAL A 35 15.62 -13.33 -11.78
C VAL A 35 15.83 -13.20 -13.29
N LYS A 36 16.14 -14.30 -14.00
CA LYS A 36 16.31 -14.26 -15.46
C LYS A 36 15.00 -14.13 -16.23
N LYS A 37 13.89 -14.59 -15.66
CA LYS A 37 12.58 -14.58 -16.30
C LYS A 37 11.92 -13.20 -16.23
N TYR A 38 12.17 -12.45 -15.17
CA TYR A 38 11.48 -11.20 -14.89
C TYR A 38 12.45 -10.01 -14.90
N ASP A 39 12.42 -9.24 -15.99
CA ASP A 39 13.30 -8.08 -16.21
C ASP A 39 13.14 -6.99 -15.13
N ASN A 40 12.02 -6.98 -14.40
CA ASN A 40 11.75 -6.03 -13.33
C ASN A 40 12.30 -6.46 -11.95
N ILE A 41 13.16 -7.48 -11.89
CA ILE A 41 13.78 -7.99 -10.66
C ILE A 41 15.30 -8.10 -10.88
N ASN A 42 16.08 -7.30 -10.16
CA ASN A 42 17.54 -7.31 -10.23
C ASN A 42 18.16 -8.42 -9.38
N HIS A 43 17.58 -8.67 -8.22
CA HIS A 43 18.10 -9.61 -7.23
C HIS A 43 16.98 -10.16 -6.34
N ILE A 44 17.16 -11.42 -5.95
CA ILE A 44 16.32 -12.11 -4.96
C ILE A 44 17.25 -12.78 -3.95
N GLY A 45 16.99 -12.54 -2.66
CA GLY A 45 17.62 -13.26 -1.55
C GLY A 45 16.56 -13.91 -0.67
N VAL A 46 16.77 -15.16 -0.29
CA VAL A 46 15.88 -15.92 0.62
C VAL A 46 16.70 -16.35 1.83
N PHE A 47 16.26 -15.89 2.99
CA PHE A 47 16.93 -16.08 4.28
C PHE A 47 16.00 -16.85 5.20
N ASN A 48 16.54 -17.88 5.85
CA ASN A 48 15.89 -18.53 6.98
C ASN A 48 16.31 -17.78 8.25
N LEU A 49 15.34 -17.17 8.92
CA LEU A 49 15.56 -16.37 10.12
C LEU A 49 15.78 -17.22 11.37
N GLU A 50 15.25 -18.45 11.42
CA GLU A 50 15.49 -19.36 12.56
C GLU A 50 16.91 -19.90 12.56
N GLU A 51 17.42 -20.27 11.37
CA GLU A 51 18.78 -20.79 11.20
C GLU A 51 19.82 -19.69 10.95
N GLU A 52 19.39 -18.45 10.78
CA GLU A 52 20.21 -17.28 10.39
C GLU A 52 21.07 -17.54 9.14
N LYS A 53 20.49 -18.20 8.12
CA LYS A 53 21.22 -18.62 6.92
C LYS A 53 20.55 -18.21 5.63
N VAL A 54 21.39 -17.90 4.64
CA VAL A 54 20.96 -17.73 3.25
C VAL A 54 20.61 -19.10 2.66
N VAL A 55 19.34 -19.31 2.34
CA VAL A 55 18.86 -20.54 1.70
C VAL A 55 19.14 -20.49 0.20
N ALA A 56 18.82 -19.36 -0.43
CA ALA A 56 19.02 -19.16 -1.86
C ALA A 56 19.21 -17.67 -2.17
N GLU A 57 20.07 -17.36 -3.14
CA GLU A 57 20.34 -15.99 -3.55
C GLU A 57 20.77 -15.96 -5.02
N HIS A 58 20.26 -15.00 -5.79
CA HIS A 58 20.72 -14.75 -7.15
C HIS A 58 20.46 -13.31 -7.60
N GLY A 59 21.23 -12.86 -8.60
CA GLY A 59 21.12 -11.52 -9.18
C GLY A 59 22.16 -10.54 -8.63
N LYS A 60 22.07 -9.29 -9.04
CA LYS A 60 22.98 -8.22 -8.61
C LYS A 60 22.16 -7.12 -7.94
N ARG A 61 22.40 -6.90 -6.65
CA ARG A 61 21.74 -5.83 -5.91
C ARG A 61 22.21 -4.47 -6.42
N ASP A 62 21.26 -3.62 -6.75
CA ASP A 62 21.48 -2.21 -7.04
C ASP A 62 21.08 -1.39 -5.80
N ARG A 63 21.94 -0.44 -5.39
CA ARG A 63 21.71 0.38 -4.20
C ARG A 63 20.73 1.52 -4.43
N GLU A 64 20.52 1.89 -5.69
CA GLU A 64 19.55 2.93 -6.08
C GLU A 64 18.16 2.34 -6.38
N ALA A 65 18.08 1.01 -6.47
CA ALA A 65 16.84 0.27 -6.66
C ALA A 65 15.98 0.24 -5.39
N THR A 66 14.71 -0.13 -5.57
CA THR A 66 13.76 -0.35 -4.47
C THR A 66 13.93 -1.75 -3.90
N ASP A 67 14.18 -1.84 -2.60
CA ASP A 67 14.14 -3.11 -1.87
C ASP A 67 12.74 -3.36 -1.30
N LEU A 68 12.24 -4.58 -1.48
CA LEU A 68 10.99 -5.06 -0.91
C LEU A 68 11.24 -6.33 -0.09
N ASP A 69 10.69 -6.33 1.12
CA ASP A 69 10.88 -7.40 2.10
C ASP A 69 9.56 -8.12 2.35
N PHE A 70 9.56 -9.44 2.19
CA PHE A 70 8.39 -10.28 2.40
C PHE A 70 8.68 -11.39 3.39
N TYR A 71 7.77 -11.59 4.33
CA TYR A 71 7.82 -12.65 5.32
C TYR A 71 6.91 -13.80 4.88
N LEU A 72 7.48 -14.98 4.67
CA LEU A 72 6.78 -16.21 4.30
C LEU A 72 6.86 -17.22 5.45
N ASN A 73 6.04 -18.27 5.39
CA ASN A 73 6.00 -19.35 6.39
C ASN A 73 5.92 -18.83 7.82
N GLU A 74 4.86 -18.05 8.12
CA GLU A 74 4.61 -17.49 9.45
C GLU A 74 5.76 -16.60 9.99
N GLY A 75 6.60 -16.06 9.09
CA GLY A 75 7.70 -15.18 9.45
C GLY A 75 9.04 -15.86 9.65
N THR A 76 9.15 -17.16 9.40
CA THR A 76 10.43 -17.91 9.48
C THR A 76 11.33 -17.65 8.28
N LEU A 77 10.74 -17.29 7.13
CA LEU A 77 11.48 -16.99 5.90
C LEU A 77 11.33 -15.52 5.52
N LEU A 78 12.47 -14.90 5.22
CA LEU A 78 12.54 -13.54 4.70
C LEU A 78 13.00 -13.58 3.24
N VAL A 79 12.18 -13.01 2.36
CA VAL A 79 12.46 -12.86 0.92
C VAL A 79 12.71 -11.38 0.63
N PHE A 80 13.94 -11.09 0.23
CA PHE A 80 14.37 -9.79 -0.28
C PHE A 80 14.24 -9.76 -1.80
N LEU A 81 13.60 -8.74 -2.32
CA LEU A 81 13.45 -8.46 -3.74
C LEU A 81 14.00 -7.06 -4.04
N ASN A 82 15.06 -6.97 -4.84
CA ASN A 82 15.60 -5.71 -5.32
C ASN A 82 15.03 -5.44 -6.72
N LEU A 83 14.24 -4.38 -6.86
CA LEU A 83 13.56 -4.00 -8.10
C LEU A 83 14.16 -2.69 -8.63
N PRO A 84 14.51 -2.59 -9.93
CA PRO A 84 15.02 -1.33 -10.52
C PRO A 84 14.13 -0.12 -10.21
N MET A 85 12.82 -0.31 -10.26
CA MET A 85 11.82 0.67 -9.84
C MET A 85 10.67 -0.04 -9.13
N ASN A 86 10.06 0.66 -8.18
CA ASN A 86 8.87 0.18 -7.51
C ASN A 86 7.70 0.02 -8.52
N TYR A 87 6.95 -1.07 -8.41
CA TYR A 87 5.72 -1.25 -9.20
C TYR A 87 4.58 -0.34 -8.73
N ARG A 88 4.71 0.27 -7.54
CA ARG A 88 3.91 1.40 -7.04
C ARG A 88 4.59 2.71 -7.39
N PHE A 89 3.86 3.66 -7.96
CA PHE A 89 4.36 4.98 -8.30
C PHE A 89 3.25 6.02 -8.20
N SER A 90 3.62 7.29 -8.09
CA SER A 90 2.67 8.41 -8.00
C SER A 90 2.70 9.23 -9.27
N GLU A 91 1.54 9.72 -9.71
CA GLU A 91 1.41 10.55 -10.91
C GLU A 91 0.53 11.76 -10.60
N LEU A 92 0.93 12.92 -11.16
CA LEU A 92 0.19 14.16 -11.03
C LEU A 92 -0.84 14.25 -12.17
N ILE A 93 -2.11 14.34 -11.81
CA ILE A 93 -3.20 14.45 -12.77
C ILE A 93 -3.70 15.89 -12.81
N TYR A 94 -3.49 16.56 -13.94
CA TYR A 94 -3.92 17.95 -14.14
C TYR A 94 -5.37 17.99 -14.66
N GLU A 95 -5.68 17.15 -15.64
CA GLU A 95 -7.01 17.00 -16.23
C GLU A 95 -7.48 15.54 -16.15
N GLU A 96 -8.80 15.31 -16.08
CA GLU A 96 -9.36 13.95 -16.02
C GLU A 96 -8.91 13.06 -17.20
N GLY A 97 -8.60 13.66 -18.35
CA GLY A 97 -8.09 12.95 -19.52
C GLY A 97 -6.67 12.40 -19.36
N ASP A 98 -5.88 12.92 -18.41
CA ASP A 98 -4.50 12.49 -18.17
C ASP A 98 -4.43 11.12 -17.49
N GLU A 99 -5.46 10.70 -16.75
CA GLU A 99 -5.52 9.36 -16.15
C GLU A 99 -5.39 8.26 -17.23
N LYS A 100 -5.87 8.51 -18.45
CA LYS A 100 -5.77 7.56 -19.58
C LYS A 100 -4.36 7.46 -20.17
N LYS A 101 -3.49 8.41 -19.83
CA LYS A 101 -2.10 8.48 -20.32
C LYS A 101 -1.12 7.83 -19.34
N VAL A 102 -1.53 7.57 -18.10
CA VAL A 102 -0.69 6.97 -17.06
C VAL A 102 -0.17 5.62 -17.52
N LYS A 103 1.14 5.42 -17.34
CA LYS A 103 1.85 4.19 -17.69
C LYS A 103 2.80 3.84 -16.55
N CYS A 104 3.11 2.56 -16.45
CA CYS A 104 4.19 2.13 -15.57
C CYS A 104 5.53 2.74 -16.01
N PRO A 105 6.28 3.41 -15.12
CA PRO A 105 7.57 4.02 -15.46
C PRO A 105 8.66 2.99 -15.80
N PHE A 106 8.46 1.72 -15.42
CA PHE A 106 9.41 0.65 -15.67
C PHE A 106 9.18 -0.07 -17.01
N CYS A 107 7.95 -0.51 -17.29
CA CYS A 107 7.65 -1.37 -18.44
C CYS A 107 6.76 -0.73 -19.51
N ASP A 108 6.45 0.56 -19.37
CA ASP A 108 5.58 1.35 -20.26
C ASP A 108 4.15 0.80 -20.46
N ALA A 109 3.76 -0.21 -19.68
CA ALA A 109 2.43 -0.80 -19.76
C ALA A 109 1.38 0.19 -19.26
N LYS A 110 0.30 0.34 -20.04
CA LYS A 110 -0.91 1.11 -19.67
C LYS A 110 -1.82 0.38 -18.68
N LYS A 111 -1.53 -0.88 -18.35
CA LYS A 111 -2.30 -1.68 -17.38
C LYS A 111 -1.84 -1.30 -15.97
N VAL A 112 -2.36 -0.17 -15.50
CA VAL A 112 -2.09 0.39 -14.18
C VAL A 112 -3.42 0.58 -13.44
N GLU A 113 -3.43 0.33 -12.15
CA GLU A 113 -4.60 0.47 -11.29
C GLU A 113 -4.35 1.59 -10.28
N LYS A 114 -5.35 2.44 -10.08
CA LYS A 114 -5.30 3.49 -9.06
C LYS A 114 -5.37 2.84 -7.68
N VAL A 115 -4.37 3.07 -6.85
CA VAL A 115 -4.36 2.60 -5.47
C VAL A 115 -5.21 3.56 -4.66
N VAL A 116 -6.29 3.04 -4.07
CA VAL A 116 -7.12 3.82 -3.14
C VAL A 116 -6.30 3.99 -1.85
N SER A 117 -5.79 5.18 -1.63
CA SER A 117 -5.18 5.54 -0.35
C SER A 117 -6.24 5.47 0.74
N SER A 118 -5.94 4.77 1.84
CA SER A 118 -6.80 4.75 3.02
C SER A 118 -6.97 6.14 3.66
N PHE A 119 -6.09 7.10 3.34
CA PHE A 119 -6.28 8.51 3.70
C PHE A 119 -7.38 9.19 2.89
N ALA A 120 -7.73 8.69 1.70
CA ALA A 120 -8.83 9.23 0.90
C ALA A 120 -10.20 9.07 1.61
N PHE A 121 -10.35 8.04 2.45
CA PHE A 121 -11.52 7.86 3.31
C PHE A 121 -11.66 8.95 4.39
N THR A 122 -10.57 9.65 4.73
CA THR A 122 -10.60 10.73 5.73
C THR A 122 -10.82 12.11 5.11
N SER A 123 -10.66 12.25 3.79
CA SER A 123 -10.80 13.52 3.08
C SER A 123 -12.19 13.76 2.50
N ASP A 124 -13.07 12.77 2.47
CA ASP A 124 -14.50 13.03 2.21
C ASP A 124 -15.19 13.46 3.51
N LEU A 125 -14.90 14.70 3.91
CA LEU A 125 -15.68 15.42 4.93
C LEU A 125 -17.00 15.98 4.34
N SER A 126 -17.33 15.65 3.08
CA SER A 126 -18.49 16.20 2.36
C SER A 126 -19.73 15.30 2.37
N THR A 127 -19.60 14.04 2.81
CA THR A 127 -20.75 13.16 2.97
C THR A 127 -21.28 13.19 4.40
N ASP A 128 -22.56 13.57 4.53
CA ASP A 128 -23.40 13.46 5.74
C ASP A 128 -23.03 12.21 6.55
N MET A 129 -22.28 12.40 7.64
CA MET A 129 -21.98 11.32 8.57
C MET A 129 -23.30 10.70 9.06
N PRO A 130 -23.45 9.37 9.05
CA PRO A 130 -24.65 8.75 9.59
C PRO A 130 -24.81 9.19 11.05
N LYS A 131 -25.91 9.88 11.33
CA LYS A 131 -26.19 10.39 12.68
C LYS A 131 -26.35 9.21 13.64
N PRO A 132 -25.79 9.28 14.85
CA PRO A 132 -25.95 8.22 15.84
C PRO A 132 -27.44 8.03 16.15
N ASP A 133 -27.89 6.79 16.29
CA ASP A 133 -29.27 6.49 16.68
C ASP A 133 -29.52 6.91 18.13
N LEU A 134 -30.37 7.92 18.32
CA LEU A 134 -30.72 8.49 19.63
C LEU A 134 -32.00 7.89 20.23
N SER A 135 -32.60 6.88 19.57
CA SER A 135 -33.89 6.28 19.92
C SER A 135 -33.95 5.72 21.34
N ASN A 136 -32.84 5.23 21.87
CA ASN A 136 -32.72 4.61 23.20
C ASN A 136 -32.29 5.58 24.32
N LEU A 137 -32.03 6.86 24.00
CA LEU A 137 -31.63 7.83 25.01
C LEU A 137 -32.84 8.45 25.71
N PRO A 138 -32.75 8.80 27.01
CA PRO A 138 -33.78 9.56 27.71
C PRO A 138 -34.05 10.93 27.03
N PRO A 139 -35.29 11.44 27.05
CA PRO A 139 -35.64 12.72 26.40
C PRO A 139 -34.81 13.92 26.87
N SER A 140 -34.33 13.89 28.11
CA SER A 140 -33.45 14.90 28.70
C SER A 140 -32.04 14.93 28.08
N VAL A 141 -31.56 13.81 27.54
CA VAL A 141 -30.22 13.67 26.96
C VAL A 141 -30.20 13.91 25.44
N ARG A 142 -31.32 13.60 24.76
CA ARG A 142 -31.47 13.83 23.31
C ARG A 142 -31.30 15.30 22.89
N LYS A 143 -31.64 16.25 23.76
CA LYS A 143 -31.50 17.70 23.49
C LYS A 143 -30.05 18.19 23.55
N ASN A 144 -29.16 17.43 24.20
CA ASN A 144 -27.77 17.81 24.45
C ASN A 144 -26.77 17.07 23.53
N THR A 145 -27.27 16.26 22.59
CA THR A 145 -26.45 15.40 21.71
C THR A 145 -26.28 15.94 20.30
N PHE A 146 -26.79 17.15 20.01
CA PHE A 146 -26.45 17.89 18.80
C PHE A 146 -24.99 18.37 18.88
N LEU A 147 -24.06 17.53 18.42
CA LEU A 147 -22.64 17.85 18.25
C LEU A 147 -22.37 18.66 16.96
N GLY A 148 -23.35 19.41 16.47
CA GLY A 148 -23.30 20.10 15.17
C GLY A 148 -23.01 21.58 15.22
N ASP A 149 -23.28 22.26 16.34
CA ASP A 149 -23.19 23.72 16.38
C ASP A 149 -22.03 24.17 17.27
N TYR A 150 -21.23 25.08 16.72
CA TYR A 150 -20.20 25.81 17.43
C TYR A 150 -20.77 26.40 18.73
N ILE A 151 -20.26 25.98 19.88
CA ILE A 151 -20.66 26.56 21.17
C ILE A 151 -20.02 27.96 21.25
N GLU A 152 -20.84 28.99 21.03
CA GLU A 152 -20.40 30.38 21.23
C GLU A 152 -19.92 30.58 22.67
N GLU A 153 -18.92 31.45 22.84
CA GLU A 153 -18.20 31.61 24.11
C GLU A 153 -19.12 32.05 25.27
N LYS A 154 -20.24 32.69 24.95
CA LYS A 154 -21.30 33.09 25.90
C LYS A 154 -22.10 31.91 26.48
N ASP A 155 -22.13 30.78 25.77
CA ASP A 155 -22.92 29.58 26.11
C ASP A 155 -22.07 28.50 26.78
N ARG A 156 -20.76 28.76 26.98
CA ARG A 156 -19.90 27.88 27.78
C ARG A 156 -20.27 27.98 29.26
N PRO A 157 -20.34 26.85 29.99
CA PRO A 157 -20.57 26.89 31.43
C PRO A 157 -19.43 27.66 32.09
N LYS A 158 -19.78 28.71 32.85
CA LYS A 158 -18.80 29.51 33.58
C LYS A 158 -18.08 28.59 34.56
N LYS A 159 -16.75 28.53 34.46
CA LYS A 159 -15.92 27.88 35.48
C LYS A 159 -16.19 28.59 36.81
N ASN A 160 -16.92 27.93 37.70
CA ASN A 160 -16.96 28.34 39.10
C ASN A 160 -15.53 28.17 39.64
N ARG A 161 -14.98 29.28 40.11
CA ARG A 161 -13.66 29.36 40.73
C ARG A 161 -13.77 28.96 42.19
#